data_AF-A0A1H8YZV0-F1
#
_entry.id   AF-A0A1H8YZV0-F1
#
_cell.length_a   1.000
_cell.length_b   1.000
_cell.length_c   1.000
_cell.angle_alpha   90.00
_cell.angle_beta   90.00
_cell.angle_gamma   90.00
#
_symmetry.space_group_name_H-M   'P 1'
#
loop_
_entity.id
_entity.type
_entity.pdbx_description
1 polymer ?
#
loop_
_entity_poly.entity_id
_entity_poly.type
_entity_poly.pdbx_seq_one_letter_code
_entity_poly.pdbx_strand_id
1 'polypeptide(L)'
;MIPTAVPPVPPRQLPVATGPDTDLLQAARKLEATFLSEMLKSMQFDGAAGPFGSGPGSDQFSSFLRDAQAEKMVAAGGIGIAESLFNAMKARTDD
;
A
#
# COMPACT_ATOMS: atom_id res chain seq x y z
N MET A 1 -11.69 -26.57 16.16
CA MET A 1 -11.73 -26.20 14.73
C MET A 1 -10.38 -25.55 14.44
N ILE A 2 -9.48 -26.21 13.70
CA ILE A 2 -8.14 -25.68 13.41
C ILE A 2 -8.29 -24.75 12.20
N PRO A 3 -7.98 -23.45 12.28
CA PRO A 3 -8.05 -22.58 11.11
C PRO A 3 -7.06 -23.08 10.06
N THR A 4 -7.58 -23.39 8.87
CA THR A 4 -6.79 -23.81 7.71
C THR A 4 -5.84 -22.67 7.34
N ALA A 5 -4.54 -22.93 7.32
CA ALA A 5 -3.54 -21.95 6.90
C ALA A 5 -3.83 -21.54 5.44
N VAL A 6 -4.05 -20.25 5.21
CA VAL A 6 -4.20 -19.69 3.86
C VAL A 6 -2.83 -19.81 3.17
N PRO A 7 -2.74 -20.39 1.95
CA PRO A 7 -1.48 -20.47 1.24
C PRO A 7 -0.96 -19.05 0.94
N PRO A 8 0.37 -18.80 1.00
CA PRO A 8 0.93 -17.50 0.71
C PRO A 8 0.60 -17.13 -0.74
N VAL A 9 -0.12 -16.02 -0.94
CA VAL A 9 -0.33 -15.47 -2.29
C VAL A 9 1.04 -15.03 -2.80
N PRO A 10 1.49 -15.51 -3.98
CA PRO A 10 2.77 -15.10 -4.52
C PRO A 10 2.77 -13.58 -4.74
N PRO A 11 3.84 -12.86 -4.37
CA PRO A 11 3.90 -11.42 -4.56
C PRO A 11 3.74 -11.10 -6.05
N ARG A 12 2.80 -10.22 -6.36
CA ARG A 12 2.57 -9.79 -7.75
C ARG A 12 3.79 -8.99 -8.20
N GLN A 13 4.53 -9.52 -9.17
CA GLN A 13 5.75 -8.89 -9.66
C GLN A 13 5.36 -7.72 -10.57
N LEU A 14 5.75 -6.51 -10.19
CA LEU A 14 5.61 -5.33 -11.04
C LEU A 14 6.66 -5.38 -12.17
N PRO A 15 6.34 -4.82 -13.36
CA PRO A 15 7.30 -4.70 -14.45
C PRO A 15 8.60 -4.02 -13.99
N VAL A 16 9.75 -4.56 -14.40
CA VAL A 16 11.03 -3.88 -14.23
C VAL A 16 11.07 -2.73 -15.24
N ALA A 17 10.84 -1.51 -14.74
CA ALA A 17 10.96 -0.29 -15.52
C ALA A 17 12.43 0.09 -15.73
N THR A 18 12.75 0.66 -16.90
CA THR A 18 14.10 1.14 -17.23
C THR A 18 14.02 2.62 -17.64
N GLY A 19 14.92 3.47 -17.16
CA GLY A 19 14.93 4.90 -17.54
C GLY A 19 13.74 5.68 -16.95
N PRO A 20 13.12 6.64 -17.69
CA PRO A 20 12.01 7.49 -17.22
C PRO A 20 10.82 6.73 -16.64
N ASP A 21 10.61 5.50 -17.09
CA ASP A 21 9.57 4.59 -16.56
C ASP A 21 9.77 4.29 -15.06
N THR A 22 11.01 4.40 -14.56
CA THR A 22 11.32 4.14 -13.15
C THR A 22 10.67 5.17 -12.24
N ASP A 23 10.77 6.45 -12.59
CA ASP A 23 10.19 7.54 -11.79
C ASP A 23 8.65 7.47 -11.81
N LEU A 24 8.09 7.13 -12.96
CA LEU A 24 6.65 6.95 -13.14
C LEU A 24 6.13 5.77 -12.32
N LEU A 25 6.87 4.65 -12.29
CA LEU A 25 6.54 3.48 -11.50
C LEU A 25 6.66 3.77 -9.99
N GLN A 26 7.67 4.54 -9.57
CA GLN A 26 7.81 4.97 -8.17
C GLN A 26 6.66 5.90 -7.75
N ALA A 27 6.28 6.84 -8.61
CA ALA A 27 5.12 7.69 -8.37
C ALA A 27 3.84 6.85 -8.22
N ALA A 28 3.67 5.82 -9.06
CA ALA A 28 2.52 4.93 -8.98
C ALA A 28 2.47 4.09 -7.70
N ARG A 29 3.62 3.54 -7.27
CA ARG A 29 3.76 2.85 -5.98
C ARG A 29 3.42 3.76 -4.81
N LYS A 30 3.88 5.00 -4.84
CA LYS A 30 3.56 6.00 -3.81
C LYS A 30 2.06 6.29 -3.74
N LEU A 31 1.40 6.43 -4.89
CA LEU A 31 -0.05 6.65 -4.92
C LEU A 31 -0.81 5.46 -4.34
N GLU A 32 -0.42 4.23 -4.69
CA GLU A 32 -1.03 3.02 -4.12
C GLU A 32 -0.82 2.93 -2.60
N ALA A 33 0.35 3.31 -2.10
CA ALA A 33 0.61 3.35 -0.65
C ALA A 33 -0.30 4.38 0.06
N THR A 34 -0.45 5.58 -0.51
CA THR A 34 -1.38 6.59 0.03
C THR A 34 -2.83 6.09 0.03
N PHE A 35 -3.25 5.44 -1.06
CA PHE A 35 -4.59 4.83 -1.14
C PHE A 35 -4.79 3.77 -0.04
N LEU A 36 -3.83 2.86 0.12
CA LEU A 36 -3.89 1.81 1.14
C LEU A 36 -3.91 2.40 2.56
N SER A 37 -3.16 3.46 2.85
CA SER A 37 -3.18 4.12 4.16
C SER A 37 -4.58 4.68 4.49
N GLU A 38 -5.26 5.31 3.52
CA GLU A 38 -6.64 5.78 3.71
C GLU A 38 -7.64 4.63 3.84
N MET A 39 -7.45 3.51 3.13
CA MET A 39 -8.26 2.32 3.32
C MET A 39 -8.07 1.74 4.74
N LEU A 40 -6.84 1.59 5.22
CA LEU A 40 -6.55 1.12 6.58
C LEU A 40 -7.19 2.02 7.65
N LYS A 41 -7.14 3.34 7.45
CA LYS A 41 -7.82 4.32 8.31
C LYS A 41 -9.34 4.12 8.31
N SER A 42 -9.95 3.93 7.14
CA SER A 42 -11.40 3.71 6.99
C SER A 42 -11.89 2.39 7.58
N MET A 43 -11.02 1.38 7.63
CA MET A 43 -11.30 0.08 8.26
C MET A 43 -11.28 0.16 9.80
N GLN A 44 -11.06 1.35 10.36
CA GLN A 44 -10.85 1.54 11.79
C GLN A 44 -9.73 0.62 12.32
N PHE A 45 -8.70 0.34 11.51
CA PHE A 45 -7.54 -0.46 11.93
C PHE A 45 -6.91 0.08 13.22
N ASP A 46 -7.06 1.39 13.44
CA ASP A 46 -6.57 2.12 14.61
C ASP A 46 -7.50 2.06 15.84
N GLY A 47 -8.76 1.68 15.64
CA GLY A 47 -9.84 1.78 16.64
C GLY A 47 -10.08 0.51 17.47
N ALA A 48 -9.55 -0.63 17.04
CA ALA A 48 -9.74 -1.91 17.73
C ALA A 48 -8.55 -2.20 18.67
N ALA A 49 -8.52 -1.55 19.85
CA ALA A 49 -7.65 -1.90 20.99
C ALA A 49 -6.31 -2.56 20.61
N GLY A 50 -5.56 -1.91 19.71
CA GLY A 50 -4.26 -2.40 19.26
C GLY A 50 -3.21 -2.25 20.37
N PRO A 51 -1.96 -2.70 20.15
CA PRO A 51 -0.90 -2.65 21.15
C PRO A 51 -0.59 -1.25 21.72
N PHE A 52 -1.13 -0.18 21.13
CA PHE A 52 -0.95 1.21 21.54
C PHE A 52 -2.15 1.83 22.30
N GLY A 53 -3.24 1.09 22.51
CA GLY A 53 -4.40 1.56 23.29
C GLY A 53 -5.15 2.75 22.67
N SER A 54 -6.12 3.31 23.42
CA SER A 54 -7.00 4.42 23.00
C SER A 54 -6.67 5.75 23.72
N GLY A 55 -5.39 6.01 23.95
CA GLY A 55 -4.93 7.20 24.67
C GLY A 55 -4.83 8.44 23.77
N PRO A 56 -4.84 9.67 24.30
CA PRO A 56 -4.80 10.90 23.50
C PRO A 56 -3.52 11.09 22.65
N GLY A 57 -2.49 10.26 22.83
CA GLY A 57 -1.32 10.22 21.97
C GLY A 57 -1.35 9.15 20.87
N SER A 58 -2.28 8.18 20.92
CA SER A 58 -2.28 7.02 20.01
C SER A 58 -2.55 7.43 18.57
N ASP A 59 -3.45 8.39 18.33
CA ASP A 59 -3.89 8.78 16.99
C ASP A 59 -2.74 9.29 16.10
N GLN A 60 -1.76 9.98 16.71
CA GLN A 60 -0.58 10.50 16.00
C GLN A 60 0.41 9.38 15.63
N PHE A 61 0.49 8.31 16.41
CA PHE A 61 1.31 7.15 16.07
C PHE A 61 0.58 6.21 15.12
N SER A 62 -0.74 6.14 15.19
CA SER A 62 -1.57 5.36 14.28
C SER A 62 -1.36 5.78 12.82
N SER A 63 -1.24 7.08 12.53
CA SER A 63 -0.93 7.51 11.15
C SER A 63 0.40 7.00 10.63
N PHE A 64 1.46 7.09 11.44
CA PHE A 64 2.76 6.58 11.03
C PHE A 64 2.77 5.06 10.84
N LEU A 65 2.03 4.33 11.67
CA LEU A 65 1.91 2.88 11.55
C LEU A 65 1.14 2.46 10.29
N ARG A 66 0.03 3.15 9.98
CA ARG A 66 -0.73 2.90 8.75
C ARG A 66 0.11 3.20 7.51
N ASP A 67 0.82 4.33 7.49
CA ASP A 67 1.67 4.70 6.36
C ASP A 67 2.79 3.67 6.15
N ALA A 68 3.49 3.29 7.23
CA ALA A 68 4.53 2.27 7.16
C ALA A 68 3.98 0.91 6.71
N GLN A 69 2.79 0.51 7.20
CA GLN A 69 2.13 -0.72 6.79
C GLN A 69 1.76 -0.69 5.31
N ALA A 70 1.18 0.41 4.84
CA ALA A 70 0.81 0.59 3.43
C ALA A 70 2.04 0.53 2.50
N GLU A 71 3.14 1.19 2.87
CA GLU A 71 4.40 1.11 2.14
C GLU A 71 4.94 -0.33 2.07
N LYS A 72 4.89 -1.06 3.19
CA LYS A 72 5.29 -2.48 3.22
C LYS A 72 4.38 -3.36 2.37
N MET A 73 3.08 -3.09 2.34
CA MET A 73 2.14 -3.80 1.48
C MET A 73 2.46 -3.58 0.00
N VAL A 74 2.71 -2.34 -0.43
CA VAL A 74 3.14 -2.05 -1.81
C VAL A 74 4.47 -2.71 -2.14
N ALA A 75 5.45 -2.63 -1.23
CA ALA A 75 6.75 -3.28 -1.42
C ALA A 75 6.65 -4.81 -1.52
N ALA A 76 5.65 -5.41 -0.87
CA ALA A 76 5.35 -6.84 -0.94
C ALA A 76 4.49 -7.24 -2.16
N GLY A 77 4.17 -6.31 -3.07
CA GLY A 77 3.42 -6.56 -4.31
C GLY A 77 2.11 -5.79 -4.43
N GLY A 78 1.69 -5.08 -3.39
CA GLY A 78 0.50 -4.23 -3.40
C GLY A 78 -0.81 -4.99 -3.67
N ILE A 79 -1.81 -4.26 -4.13
CA ILE A 79 -3.09 -4.81 -4.60
C ILE A 79 -3.27 -4.68 -6.11
N GLY A 80 -2.32 -4.03 -6.79
CA GLY A 80 -2.25 -3.91 -8.26
C GLY A 80 -2.72 -2.55 -8.80
N ILE A 81 -2.94 -1.55 -7.94
CA ILE A 81 -3.32 -0.20 -8.38
C ILE A 81 -2.13 0.52 -9.01
N ALA A 82 -0.91 0.31 -8.49
CA ALA A 82 0.28 0.95 -9.05
C ALA A 82 0.51 0.59 -10.52
N GLU A 83 0.23 -0.66 -10.93
CA GLU A 83 0.36 -1.08 -12.33
C GLU A 83 -0.64 -0.34 -13.23
N SER A 84 -1.90 -0.26 -12.79
CA SER A 84 -2.96 0.44 -13.54
C SER A 84 -2.65 1.93 -13.68
N LEU A 85 -2.17 2.57 -12.60
CA LEU A 85 -1.81 3.98 -12.63
C LEU A 85 -0.57 4.22 -13.49
N PHE A 86 0.46 3.38 -13.38
CA PHE A 86 1.66 3.47 -14.21
C PHE A 86 1.30 3.46 -15.69
N ASN A 87 0.47 2.50 -16.12
CA ASN A 87 0.03 2.39 -17.51
C ASN A 87 -0.77 3.63 -17.95
N ALA A 88 -1.65 4.17 -17.10
CA ALA A 88 -2.41 5.38 -17.40
C ALA A 88 -1.53 6.64 -17.51
N MET A 89 -0.55 6.80 -16.63
CA MET A 89 0.40 7.92 -16.69
C MET A 89 1.32 7.82 -17.90
N LYS A 90 1.75 6.60 -18.26
CA LYS A 90 2.60 6.36 -19.42
C LYS A 90 1.88 6.68 -20.73
N ALA A 91 0.64 6.19 -20.89
CA ALA A 91 -0.19 6.48 -22.05
C ALA A 91 -0.37 8.00 -22.28
N ARG A 92 -0.54 8.78 -21.20
CA ARG A 92 -0.66 10.24 -21.29
C ARG A 92 0.64 10.96 -21.63
N THR A 93 1.80 10.35 -21.36
CA THR A 93 3.11 10.95 -21.65
C THR A 93 3.53 10.69 -23.10
N ASP A 94 3.01 9.61 -23.70
CA ASP A 94 3.27 9.22 -25.10
C ASP A 94 2.34 9.95 -26.11
N ASP A 95 1.32 10.68 -25.64
CA ASP A 95 0.42 11.57 -26.42
C ASP A 95 1.00 13.00 -26.53
#